data_AF-A0A505H3K3-F1
#
_entry.id   AF-A0A505H3K3-F1
#
_cell.length_a   1.000
_cell.length_b   1.000
_cell.length_c   1.000
_cell.angle_alpha   90.00
_cell.angle_beta   90.00
_cell.angle_gamma   90.00
#
_symmetry.space_group_name_H-M   'P 1'
#
loop_
_entity.id
_entity.type
_entity.pdbx_description
1 polymer ?
#
loop_
_entity_poly.entity_id
_entity_poly.type
_entity_poly.pdbx_seq_one_letter_code
_entity_poly.pdbx_strand_id
1 'polypeptide(L)'
;MSFRRRRDRHGRGLRSPLFRANVPARATRAESFARVAAEEFARHREQEPDLLAEVVLAIDVVPPPGSTEPSFGRVFPATPQRRTHIVLYRRPIEYHSLGGTRETLIAEVIADQVALLRGAQG
;
A
#
# COMPACT_ATOMS: atom_id res chain seq x y z
N MET A 1 -28.66 28.52 -6.99
CA MET A 1 -29.19 27.56 -6.00
C MET A 1 -28.03 26.80 -5.38
N SER A 2 -27.69 27.15 -4.14
CA SER A 2 -26.57 26.56 -3.40
C SER A 2 -27.09 25.39 -2.57
N PHE A 3 -26.58 24.18 -2.79
CA PHE A 3 -26.73 23.09 -1.85
C PHE A 3 -25.40 22.87 -1.13
N ARG A 4 -25.19 23.66 -0.07
CA ARG A 4 -24.36 23.22 1.05
C ARG A 4 -25.03 21.98 1.64
N ARG A 5 -24.45 20.79 1.43
CA ARG A 5 -24.75 19.63 2.27
C ARG A 5 -23.56 19.34 3.17
N ARG A 6 -23.86 19.43 4.45
CA ARG A 6 -23.01 19.49 5.62
C ARG A 6 -22.78 18.06 6.12
N ARG A 7 -21.50 17.75 6.40
CA ARG A 7 -20.96 16.77 7.36
C ARG A 7 -21.28 15.29 7.16
N ASP A 8 -20.21 14.50 7.23
CA ASP A 8 -20.05 13.62 8.39
C ASP A 8 -18.63 13.70 8.96
N ARG A 9 -18.55 14.05 10.25
CA ARG A 9 -17.39 13.83 11.13
C ARG A 9 -17.72 12.60 11.94
N HIS A 10 -17.15 11.46 11.59
CA HIS A 10 -17.07 10.34 12.50
C HIS A 10 -15.62 9.88 12.58
N GLY A 11 -14.92 10.46 13.56
CA GLY A 11 -13.89 9.72 14.25
C GLY A 11 -14.55 8.55 14.99
N ARG A 12 -14.17 7.33 14.61
CA ARG A 12 -14.10 6.16 15.49
C ARG A 12 -12.92 5.33 15.00
N GLY A 13 -11.98 5.05 15.89
CA GLY A 13 -10.78 4.30 15.58
C GLY A 13 -11.14 2.93 15.01
N LEU A 14 -10.68 2.63 13.80
CA LEU A 14 -10.51 1.25 13.37
C LEU A 14 -9.10 0.84 13.74
N ARG A 15 -8.97 0.20 14.90
CA ARG A 15 -8.01 -0.90 15.06
C ARG A 15 -8.49 -2.03 14.13
N SER A 16 -8.28 -1.87 12.83
CA SER A 16 -8.47 -2.98 11.90
C SER A 16 -7.29 -3.93 12.09
N PRO A 17 -7.56 -5.22 12.35
CA PRO A 17 -6.52 -6.22 12.47
C PRO A 17 -5.67 -6.28 11.20
N LEU A 18 -4.36 -6.49 11.38
CA LEU A 18 -3.47 -6.97 10.33
C LEU A 18 -4.19 -8.12 9.60
N PHE A 19 -4.45 -7.93 8.30
CA PHE A 19 -5.31 -8.81 7.51
C PHE A 19 -4.90 -10.27 7.68
N ARG A 20 -5.77 -11.07 8.31
CA ARG A 20 -5.84 -12.52 8.05
C ARG A 20 -6.77 -12.67 6.85
N ALA A 21 -6.20 -13.05 5.71
CA ALA A 21 -6.98 -13.39 4.53
C ALA A 21 -7.89 -14.60 4.84
N ASN A 22 -9.22 -14.47 4.67
CA ASN A 22 -10.13 -15.61 4.75
C ASN A 22 -11.33 -15.49 3.75
N VAL A 23 -11.11 -16.06 2.55
CA VAL A 23 -11.95 -16.78 1.51
C VAL A 23 -13.48 -16.50 1.42
N PRO A 24 -14.12 -16.26 0.23
CA PRO A 24 -14.54 -17.32 -0.75
C PRO A 24 -14.67 -16.98 -2.29
N ALA A 25 -14.42 -18.00 -3.13
CA ALA A 25 -14.87 -18.32 -4.52
C ALA A 25 -14.90 -17.29 -5.70
N ARG A 26 -14.61 -16.00 -5.52
CA ARG A 26 -14.17 -15.10 -6.61
C ARG A 26 -13.24 -14.07 -6.02
N ALA A 27 -11.99 -14.01 -6.47
CA ALA A 27 -11.06 -12.98 -6.02
C ALA A 27 -11.66 -11.60 -6.35
N THR A 28 -12.01 -10.83 -5.33
CA THR A 28 -12.40 -9.43 -5.48
C THR A 28 -11.23 -8.64 -6.10
N ARG A 29 -11.49 -7.49 -6.75
CA ARG A 29 -10.40 -6.64 -7.29
C ARG A 29 -9.33 -6.33 -6.22
N ALA A 30 -9.76 -6.19 -4.98
CA ALA A 30 -8.91 -5.99 -3.81
C ALA A 30 -7.98 -7.19 -3.55
N GLU A 31 -8.51 -8.41 -3.57
CA GLU A 31 -7.73 -9.64 -3.35
C GLU A 31 -6.76 -9.90 -4.51
N SER A 32 -7.20 -9.67 -5.75
CA SER A 32 -6.33 -9.76 -6.92
C SER A 32 -5.17 -8.77 -6.83
N PHE A 33 -5.42 -7.53 -6.41
CA PHE A 33 -4.36 -6.55 -6.16
C PHE A 33 -3.41 -7.03 -5.05
N ALA A 34 -3.96 -7.49 -3.93
CA ALA A 34 -3.16 -7.93 -2.78
C ALA A 34 -2.28 -9.13 -3.11
N ARG A 35 -2.78 -10.08 -3.92
CA ARG A 35 -2.01 -11.22 -4.40
C ARG A 35 -0.81 -10.77 -5.23
N VAL A 36 -1.02 -9.90 -6.21
CA VAL A 36 0.06 -9.39 -7.08
C VAL A 36 1.10 -8.63 -6.27
N ALA A 37 0.67 -7.75 -5.36
CA ALA A 37 1.57 -7.00 -4.51
C ALA A 37 2.39 -7.91 -3.57
N ALA A 38 1.77 -8.95 -3.00
CA ALA A 38 2.45 -9.91 -2.15
C ALA A 38 3.47 -10.76 -2.92
N GLU A 39 3.12 -11.23 -4.12
CA GLU A 39 4.03 -11.98 -5.00
C GLU A 39 5.26 -11.13 -5.37
N GLU A 40 5.06 -9.88 -5.76
CA GLU A 40 6.15 -8.96 -6.08
C GLU A 40 7.05 -8.69 -4.86
N PHE A 41 6.46 -8.36 -3.72
CA PHE A 41 7.22 -8.07 -2.53
C PHE A 41 8.02 -9.29 -2.04
N ALA A 42 7.48 -10.51 -2.23
CA ALA A 42 8.20 -11.74 -1.94
C ALA A 42 9.46 -11.88 -2.81
N ARG A 43 9.38 -11.56 -4.12
CA ARG A 43 10.56 -11.57 -5.00
C ARG A 43 11.66 -10.64 -4.52
N HIS A 44 11.32 -9.42 -4.12
CA HIS A 44 12.29 -8.48 -3.54
C HIS A 44 12.87 -9.00 -2.21
N ARG A 45 12.05 -9.65 -1.38
CA ARG A 45 12.49 -10.22 -0.10
C ARG A 45 13.45 -11.39 -0.28
N GLU A 46 13.32 -12.17 -1.35
CA GLU A 46 14.27 -13.22 -1.71
C GLU A 46 15.62 -12.64 -2.18
N GLN A 47 15.58 -11.51 -2.88
CA GLN A 47 16.79 -10.82 -3.38
C GLN A 47 17.53 -10.06 -2.27
N GLU A 48 16.79 -9.49 -1.32
CA GLU A 48 17.32 -8.63 -0.25
C GLU A 48 16.77 -9.03 1.12
N PRO A 49 17.07 -10.25 1.61
CA PRO A 49 16.45 -10.81 2.81
C PRO A 49 16.76 -9.98 4.06
N ASP A 50 17.97 -9.45 4.19
CA ASP A 50 18.39 -8.65 5.35
C ASP A 50 17.68 -7.29 5.40
N LEU A 51 17.53 -6.62 4.25
CA LEU A 51 16.86 -5.33 4.16
C LEU A 51 15.36 -5.43 4.48
N LEU A 52 14.72 -6.50 3.99
CA LEU A 52 13.26 -6.64 4.04
C LEU A 52 12.76 -7.60 5.14
N ALA A 53 13.65 -8.20 5.94
CA ALA A 53 13.31 -9.16 6.99
C ALA A 53 12.17 -8.67 7.90
N GLU A 54 12.30 -7.44 8.39
CA GLU A 54 11.36 -6.82 9.34
C GLU A 54 10.38 -5.85 8.67
N VAL A 55 10.42 -5.73 7.34
CA VAL A 55 9.55 -4.83 6.58
C VAL A 55 8.21 -5.50 6.30
N VAL A 56 7.12 -4.79 6.59
CA VAL A 56 5.75 -5.24 6.34
C VAL A 56 5.17 -4.53 5.12
N LEU A 57 4.64 -5.28 4.16
CA LEU A 57 3.82 -4.72 3.08
C LEU A 57 2.36 -4.61 3.53
N ALA A 58 1.79 -3.41 3.40
CA ALA A 58 0.39 -3.12 3.70
C ALA A 58 -0.28 -2.44 2.49
N ILE A 59 -1.61 -2.52 2.44
CA ILE A 59 -2.40 -1.94 1.36
C ILE A 59 -3.50 -1.10 1.99
N ASP A 60 -3.62 0.13 1.53
CA ASP A 60 -4.72 1.03 1.86
C ASP A 60 -5.43 1.47 0.58
N VAL A 61 -6.62 2.05 0.72
CA VAL A 61 -7.46 2.43 -0.40
C VAL A 61 -6.95 3.70 -1.07
N VAL A 62 -6.65 4.73 -0.27
CA VAL A 62 -6.19 6.06 -0.72
C VAL A 62 -5.24 6.66 0.31
N PRO A 63 -4.32 7.57 -0.09
CA PRO A 63 -3.49 8.30 0.85
C PRO A 63 -4.32 9.22 1.77
N PRO A 64 -3.77 9.59 2.95
CA PRO A 64 -4.45 10.49 3.88
C PRO A 64 -4.68 11.87 3.24
N PRO A 65 -5.75 12.57 3.63
CA PRO A 65 -6.05 13.90 3.12
C PRO A 65 -4.90 14.88 3.41
N GLY A 66 -4.59 15.74 2.44
CA GLY A 66 -3.47 16.69 2.54
C GLY A 66 -2.11 16.14 2.11
N SER A 67 -2.05 14.91 1.59
CA SER A 67 -0.87 14.44 0.86
C SER A 67 -0.70 15.25 -0.43
N THR A 68 0.50 15.77 -0.68
CA THR A 68 0.78 16.78 -1.73
C THR A 68 0.61 16.23 -3.16
N GLU A 69 0.71 14.92 -3.36
CA GLU A 69 0.49 14.24 -4.65
C GLU A 69 -0.15 12.86 -4.44
N PRO A 70 -0.76 12.22 -5.47
CA PRO A 70 -1.19 10.83 -5.38
C PRO A 70 0.03 9.93 -5.20
N SER A 71 0.43 9.73 -3.96
CA SER A 71 1.39 8.69 -3.58
C SER A 71 0.78 7.33 -3.94
N PHE A 72 1.47 6.56 -4.77
CA PHE A 72 1.12 5.17 -5.06
C PHE A 72 1.58 4.23 -3.95
N GLY A 73 2.68 4.58 -3.30
CA GLY A 73 3.16 3.91 -2.11
C GLY A 73 3.96 4.84 -1.21
N ARG A 74 4.09 4.44 0.05
CA ARG A 74 4.84 5.18 1.06
C ARG A 74 5.53 4.25 2.04
N VAL A 75 6.77 4.56 2.35
CA VAL A 75 7.53 3.97 3.44
C VAL A 75 7.22 4.69 4.76
N PHE A 76 6.97 3.91 5.80
CA PHE A 76 6.88 4.38 7.17
C PHE A 76 8.00 3.73 7.98
N PRO A 77 8.89 4.52 8.62
CA PRO A 77 9.97 3.97 9.42
C PRO A 77 9.44 3.26 10.67
N ALA A 78 10.27 2.41 11.26
CA ALA A 78 9.96 1.76 12.51
C ALA A 78 9.70 2.78 13.64
N THR A 79 8.75 2.44 14.50
CA THR A 79 8.41 3.15 15.73
C THR A 79 8.35 2.13 16.87
N PRO A 80 8.35 2.54 18.15
CA PRO A 80 8.27 1.58 19.26
C PRO A 80 7.03 0.67 19.21
N GLN A 81 5.97 1.06 18.49
CA GLN A 81 4.72 0.31 18.38
C GLN A 81 4.54 -0.41 17.03
N ARG A 82 5.37 -0.12 16.02
CA ARG A 82 5.20 -0.66 14.65
C ARG A 82 6.54 -0.84 13.94
N ARG A 83 6.70 -1.94 13.24
CA ARG A 83 7.84 -2.17 12.34
C ARG A 83 7.80 -1.24 11.14
N THR A 84 8.93 -1.12 10.45
CA THR A 84 8.99 -0.48 9.14
C THR A 84 7.95 -1.11 8.22
N HIS A 85 7.18 -0.31 7.52
CA HIS A 85 6.16 -0.82 6.61
C HIS A 85 6.02 0.03 5.37
N ILE A 86 5.78 -0.64 4.26
CA ILE A 86 5.46 -0.04 2.97
C ILE A 86 3.95 -0.13 2.81
N VAL A 87 3.29 1.00 2.56
CA VAL A 87 1.85 1.04 2.25
C VAL A 87 1.69 1.31 0.76
N LEU A 88 0.93 0.47 0.06
CA LEU A 88 0.46 0.74 -1.30
C LEU A 88 -0.96 1.30 -1.29
N TYR A 89 -1.25 2.29 -2.12
CA TYR A 89 -2.56 2.90 -2.24
C TYR A 89 -3.28 2.41 -3.49
N ARG A 90 -4.27 1.54 -3.29
CA ARG A 90 -4.92 0.79 -4.36
C ARG A 90 -5.64 1.69 -5.37
N ARG A 91 -6.45 2.65 -4.93
CA ARG A 91 -7.26 3.49 -5.84
C ARG A 91 -6.39 4.35 -6.75
N PRO A 92 -5.34 5.04 -6.25
CA PRO A 92 -4.38 5.71 -7.12
C PRO A 92 -3.77 4.77 -8.16
N ILE A 93 -3.27 3.60 -7.76
CA ILE A 93 -2.65 2.65 -8.70
C ILE A 93 -3.65 2.17 -9.75
N GLU A 94 -4.85 1.75 -9.34
CA GLU A 94 -5.92 1.31 -10.25
C GLU A 94 -6.35 2.43 -11.22
N TYR A 95 -6.40 3.68 -10.76
CA TYR A 95 -6.79 4.83 -11.56
C TYR A 95 -5.70 5.27 -12.55
N HIS A 96 -4.43 5.21 -12.14
CA HIS A 96 -3.28 5.61 -12.95
C HIS A 96 -2.73 4.51 -13.86
N SER A 97 -3.31 3.31 -13.80
CA SER A 97 -3.03 2.23 -14.78
C SER A 97 -3.57 2.52 -16.19
N LEU A 98 -4.01 3.75 -16.48
CA LEU A 98 -4.49 4.17 -17.81
C LEU A 98 -3.29 4.29 -18.76
N GLY A 99 -3.01 3.22 -19.51
CA GLY A 99 -1.90 3.15 -20.48
C GLY A 99 -0.97 1.96 -20.29
N GLY A 100 -1.12 1.18 -19.21
CA GLY A 100 -0.35 -0.02 -18.90
C GLY A 100 -1.15 -1.03 -18.08
N THR A 101 -0.49 -2.07 -17.55
CA THR A 101 -1.15 -3.00 -16.62
C THR A 101 -0.96 -2.55 -15.18
N ARG A 102 -1.97 -2.78 -14.35
CA ARG A 102 -1.90 -2.52 -12.90
C ARG A 102 -0.76 -3.29 -12.25
N GLU A 103 -0.51 -4.50 -12.72
CA GLU A 103 0.55 -5.40 -12.27
C GLU A 103 1.94 -4.75 -12.48
N THR A 104 2.15 -4.13 -13.65
CA THR A 104 3.37 -3.37 -13.94
C THR A 104 3.56 -2.21 -12.97
N LEU A 105 2.50 -1.41 -12.74
CA LEU A 105 2.59 -0.26 -11.84
C LEU A 105 2.80 -0.70 -10.37
N ILE A 106 2.23 -1.83 -9.95
CA ILE A 106 2.52 -2.42 -8.63
C ILE A 106 4.00 -2.78 -8.52
N ALA A 107 4.57 -3.42 -9.55
CA ALA A 107 5.97 -3.80 -9.59
C ALA A 107 6.91 -2.59 -9.47
N GLU A 108 6.66 -1.57 -10.29
CA GLU A 108 7.42 -0.32 -10.28
C GLU A 108 7.36 0.36 -8.90
N VAL A 109 6.16 0.51 -8.34
CA VAL A 109 5.99 1.19 -7.05
C VAL A 109 6.68 0.41 -5.92
N ILE A 110 6.60 -0.92 -5.90
CA ILE A 110 7.29 -1.73 -4.89
C ILE A 110 8.81 -1.58 -5.05
N ALA A 111 9.33 -1.68 -6.27
CA ALA A 111 10.75 -1.50 -6.54
C ALA A 111 11.24 -0.12 -6.08
N ASP A 112 10.48 0.94 -6.35
CA ASP A 112 10.79 2.29 -5.89
C ASP A 112 10.79 2.39 -4.36
N GLN A 113 9.79 1.83 -3.68
CA GLN A 113 9.73 1.88 -2.22
C GLN A 113 10.86 1.08 -1.55
N VAL A 114 11.27 -0.05 -2.15
CA VAL A 114 12.43 -0.84 -1.69
C VAL A 114 13.74 -0.07 -1.93
N ALA A 115 13.89 0.57 -3.09
CA ALA A 115 15.05 1.40 -3.40
C ALA A 115 15.17 2.59 -2.43
N LEU A 116 14.05 3.24 -2.09
CA LEU A 116 14.00 4.29 -1.07
C LEU A 116 14.43 3.78 0.31
N LEU A 117 13.99 2.58 0.71
CA LEU A 117 14.43 1.95 1.95
C LEU A 117 15.94 1.67 1.95
N ARG A 118 16.47 1.18 0.83
CA ARG A 118 17.91 0.92 0.69
C ARG A 118 18.72 2.20 0.87
N GLY A 119 18.32 3.29 0.22
CA GLY A 119 18.98 4.59 0.33
C GLY A 119 18.87 5.25 1.70
N ALA A 120 17.90 4.86 2.53
CA ALA A 120 17.72 5.40 3.88
C ALA A 120 18.57 4.68 4.94
N GLN A 121 19.18 3.52 4.63
CA GLN A 121 19.93 2.68 5.57
C GLN A 121 21.46 2.68 5.32
N GLY A 122 21.94 3.45 4.33
CA GLY A 122 23.36 3.66 4.02
C GLY A 122 23.80 5.08 4.34
#